data_AF-A0AAU6WKE4-F1
#
_entry.id   AF-A0AAU6WKE4-F1
#
_cell.length_a   1.000
_cell.length_b   1.000
_cell.length_c   1.000
_cell.angle_alpha   90.00
_cell.angle_beta   90.00
_cell.angle_gamma   90.00
#
_symmetry.space_group_name_H-M   'P 1'
#
loop_
_entity.id
_entity.type
_entity.pdbx_description
1 polymer ?
#
loop_
_entity_poly.entity_id
_entity_poly.type
_entity_poly.pdbx_seq_one_letter_code
_entity_poly.pdbx_strand_id
1 'polypeptide(L)'
;MIFRDELDHLARKYNDRLQIFYFYSQEKTSNTFFQGRLDDKKLSLIINQILHLDDTDEESTIWDAVDEVLICGKGEMIKTLANACHHHGIPKKNIHFELFEAFNDDIYPVEKNSRSLKI
;
A
#
# COMPACT_ATOMS: atom_id res chain seq x y z
N MET A 1 2.85 20.08 -1.35
CA MET A 1 3.08 18.85 -2.15
C MET A 1 4.01 19.20 -3.31
N ILE A 2 4.80 18.26 -3.81
CA ILE A 2 5.65 18.44 -5.01
C ILE A 2 4.97 17.86 -6.25
N PHE A 3 5.28 18.39 -7.44
CA PHE A 3 4.81 17.92 -8.75
C PHE A 3 3.29 17.79 -8.95
N ARG A 4 2.48 18.56 -8.20
CA ARG A 4 1.01 18.43 -8.22
C ARG A 4 0.41 18.65 -9.60
N ASP A 5 0.82 19.72 -10.28
CA ASP A 5 0.19 20.12 -11.54
C ASP A 5 0.63 19.21 -12.69
N GLU A 6 1.86 18.72 -12.66
CA GLU A 6 2.42 17.73 -13.56
C GLU A 6 1.72 16.36 -13.41
N LEU A 7 1.52 15.89 -12.17
CA LEU A 7 0.79 14.66 -11.88
C LEU A 7 -0.70 14.78 -12.26
N ASP A 8 -1.36 15.89 -11.91
CA ASP A 8 -2.76 16.15 -12.31
C ASP A 8 -2.90 16.25 -13.84
N HIS A 9 -1.89 16.77 -14.56
CA HIS A 9 -1.86 16.77 -16.02
C HIS A 9 -1.68 15.35 -16.58
N LEU A 10 -0.78 14.56 -16.01
CA LEU A 10 -0.50 13.18 -16.44
C LEU A 10 -1.72 12.28 -16.24
N ALA A 11 -2.39 12.37 -15.09
CA ALA A 11 -3.64 11.64 -14.81
C ALA A 11 -4.76 12.05 -15.77
N ARG A 12 -4.93 13.36 -16.07
CA ARG A 12 -5.91 13.81 -17.08
C ARG A 12 -5.61 13.26 -18.47
N LYS A 13 -4.33 13.15 -18.85
CA LYS A 13 -3.88 12.67 -20.17
C LYS A 13 -4.04 11.15 -20.36
N TYR A 14 -3.91 10.37 -19.28
CA TYR A 14 -3.94 8.91 -19.29
C TYR A 14 -4.97 8.36 -18.28
N ASN A 15 -6.15 8.98 -18.23
CA ASN A 15 -7.19 8.69 -17.23
C ASN A 15 -7.78 7.27 -17.31
N ASP A 16 -7.52 6.57 -18.41
CA ASP A 16 -7.85 5.16 -18.67
C ASP A 16 -6.91 4.17 -17.97
N ARG A 17 -5.68 4.59 -17.63
CA ARG A 17 -4.61 3.71 -17.09
C ARG A 17 -3.82 4.31 -15.93
N LEU A 18 -4.13 5.53 -15.50
CA LEU A 18 -3.48 6.20 -14.38
C LEU A 18 -4.49 6.96 -13.53
N GLN A 19 -4.64 6.52 -12.29
CA GLN A 19 -5.36 7.22 -11.24
C GLN A 19 -4.37 7.68 -10.17
N ILE A 20 -4.58 8.88 -9.60
CA ILE A 20 -3.71 9.46 -8.57
C ILE A 20 -4.57 9.95 -7.41
N PHE A 21 -4.22 9.51 -6.21
CA PHE A 21 -4.92 9.84 -4.97
C PHE A 21 -3.96 10.53 -4.01
N TYR A 22 -4.35 11.69 -3.49
CA TYR A 22 -3.52 12.49 -2.59
C TYR A 22 -4.04 12.41 -1.16
N PHE A 23 -3.17 12.05 -0.23
CA PHE A 23 -3.48 11.95 1.20
C PHE A 23 -2.73 13.04 1.97
N TYR A 24 -3.46 13.85 2.74
CA TYR A 24 -2.91 15.03 3.42
C TYR A 24 -2.97 14.84 4.95
N SER A 25 -1.81 14.79 5.60
CA SER A 25 -1.74 14.51 7.04
C SER A 25 -2.12 15.68 7.95
N GLN A 26 -2.24 16.90 7.41
CA GLN A 26 -2.51 18.13 8.17
C GLN A 26 -3.65 18.98 7.58
N GLU A 27 -4.20 18.62 6.43
CA GLU A 27 -5.24 19.40 5.74
C GLU A 27 -6.62 18.74 5.91
N LYS A 28 -7.65 19.56 6.11
CA LYS A 28 -9.04 19.09 6.10
C LYS A 28 -9.54 19.01 4.65
N THR A 29 -9.58 17.81 4.10
CA THR A 29 -10.23 17.50 2.82
C THR A 29 -11.74 17.33 3.00
N SER A 30 -12.50 17.43 1.90
CA SER A 30 -13.96 17.18 1.91
C SER A 30 -14.33 15.72 2.23
N ASN A 31 -13.52 14.76 1.79
CA ASN A 31 -13.65 13.35 2.13
C ASN A 31 -12.55 12.94 3.13
N THR A 32 -12.95 12.53 4.34
CA THR A 32 -12.07 12.11 5.45
C THR A 32 -11.17 10.92 5.12
N PHE A 33 -11.51 10.13 4.10
CA PHE A 33 -10.65 9.08 3.56
C PHE A 33 -9.28 9.63 3.10
N PHE A 34 -9.21 10.86 2.58
CA PHE A 34 -7.95 11.49 2.15
C PHE A 34 -7.21 12.28 3.25
N GLN A 35 -7.68 12.25 4.50
CA GLN A 35 -7.01 12.91 5.64
C GLN A 35 -6.13 11.93 6.42
N GLY A 36 -4.97 12.40 6.91
CA GLY A 36 -4.04 11.62 7.73
C GLY A 36 -2.84 11.07 6.95
N ARG A 37 -2.06 10.21 7.59
CA ARG A 37 -0.98 9.45 6.94
C ARG A 37 -1.55 8.18 6.33
N LEU A 38 -0.83 7.58 5.38
CA LEU A 38 -1.09 6.21 4.95
C LEU A 38 -0.67 5.25 6.08
N ASP A 39 -1.58 4.35 6.43
CA ASP A 39 -1.45 3.29 7.42
C ASP A 39 -2.23 2.04 6.95
N ASP A 40 -2.29 1.01 7.79
CA ASP A 40 -3.02 -0.24 7.56
C ASP A 40 -4.51 -0.03 7.29
N LYS A 41 -5.13 0.94 7.96
CA LYS A 41 -6.55 1.29 7.81
C LYS A 41 -6.80 1.99 6.49
N LYS A 42 -5.94 2.94 6.11
CA LYS A 42 -6.00 3.58 4.78
C LYS A 42 -5.80 2.56 3.67
N LEU A 43 -4.85 1.64 3.80
CA LEU A 43 -4.66 0.60 2.80
C LEU A 43 -5.92 -0.27 2.67
N SER A 44 -6.48 -0.73 3.79
CA SER A 44 -7.73 -1.51 3.79
C SER A 44 -8.90 -0.78 3.11
N LEU A 45 -8.98 0.55 3.28
CA LEU A 45 -9.97 1.39 2.58
C LEU A 45 -9.63 1.62 1.09
N ILE A 46 -8.35 1.71 0.70
CA ILE A 46 -7.93 1.75 -0.71
C ILE A 46 -8.35 0.46 -1.41
N ILE A 47 -8.10 -0.70 -0.77
CA ILE A 47 -8.48 -2.01 -1.29
C ILE A 47 -9.99 -2.07 -1.51
N ASN A 48 -10.80 -1.66 -0.53
CA ASN A 48 -12.25 -1.79 -0.60
C ASN A 48 -12.98 -0.69 -1.39
N GLN A 49 -12.30 0.40 -1.80
CA GLN A 49 -12.96 1.56 -2.45
C GLN A 49 -12.32 2.01 -3.77
N ILE A 50 -11.09 1.60 -4.06
CA ILE A 50 -10.33 2.00 -5.27
C ILE A 50 -9.94 0.78 -6.09
N LEU A 51 -9.46 -0.29 -5.46
CA LEU A 51 -9.17 -1.52 -6.19
C LEU A 51 -10.52 -2.17 -6.55
N HIS A 52 -10.81 -2.23 -7.84
CA HIS A 52 -12.07 -2.75 -8.38
C HIS A 52 -12.10 -4.28 -8.30
N LEU A 53 -12.21 -4.82 -7.09
CA LEU A 53 -12.52 -6.22 -6.84
C LEU A 53 -13.93 -6.51 -7.39
N ASP A 54 -14.16 -7.73 -7.89
CA ASP A 54 -15.47 -8.10 -8.39
C ASP A 54 -16.38 -8.47 -7.20
N ASP A 55 -17.25 -7.52 -6.81
CA ASP A 55 -18.25 -7.71 -5.75
C ASP A 55 -19.23 -8.88 -6.02
N THR A 56 -19.20 -9.49 -7.21
CA THR A 56 -20.02 -10.65 -7.61
C THR A 56 -19.28 -11.98 -7.60
N ASP A 57 -17.96 -12.00 -7.41
CA ASP A 57 -17.15 -13.20 -7.26
C ASP A 57 -16.60 -13.30 -5.83
N GLU A 58 -17.14 -14.23 -5.03
CA GLU A 58 -16.70 -14.46 -3.65
C GLU A 58 -15.24 -14.98 -3.55
N GLU A 59 -14.66 -15.45 -4.66
CA GLU A 59 -13.24 -15.83 -4.75
C GLU A 59 -12.34 -14.70 -5.29
N SER A 60 -12.89 -13.56 -5.71
CA SER A 60 -12.10 -12.38 -6.14
C SER A 60 -11.29 -11.83 -4.96
N THR A 61 -9.97 -11.87 -5.07
CA THR A 61 -9.05 -11.37 -4.04
C THR A 61 -8.27 -10.15 -4.52
N ILE A 62 -7.50 -9.54 -3.62
CA ILE A 62 -6.56 -8.47 -3.98
C ILE A 62 -5.55 -8.90 -5.07
N TRP A 63 -5.35 -10.20 -5.30
CA TRP A 63 -4.52 -10.72 -6.39
C TRP A 63 -4.94 -10.29 -7.75
N ASP A 64 -6.24 -10.37 -7.97
CA ASP A 64 -6.85 -10.29 -9.28
C ASP A 64 -6.87 -8.83 -9.77
N ALA A 65 -6.63 -7.88 -8.84
CA ALA A 65 -6.50 -6.45 -9.09
C ALA A 65 -5.07 -5.88 -8.92
N VAL A 66 -4.07 -6.64 -8.45
CA VAL A 66 -2.73 -6.11 -8.12
C VAL A 66 -1.60 -7.05 -8.54
N ASP A 67 -0.92 -6.71 -9.63
CA ASP A 67 0.32 -7.39 -10.05
C ASP A 67 1.50 -7.10 -9.10
N GLU A 68 1.75 -5.83 -8.78
CA GLU A 68 2.95 -5.37 -8.07
C GLU A 68 2.65 -4.15 -7.17
N VAL A 69 3.27 -4.10 -5.99
CA VAL A 69 3.21 -2.95 -5.08
C VAL A 69 4.60 -2.35 -4.92
N LEU A 70 4.72 -1.03 -5.11
CA LEU A 70 5.98 -0.27 -4.95
C LEU A 70 5.81 0.77 -3.84
N ILE A 71 6.67 0.71 -2.82
CA ILE A 71 6.56 1.55 -1.61
C ILE A 71 7.87 2.30 -1.33
N CYS A 72 7.80 3.62 -1.21
CA CYS A 72 8.94 4.48 -0.90
C CYS A 72 8.55 5.54 0.14
N GLY A 73 9.48 5.91 1.02
CA GLY A 73 9.26 6.93 2.05
C GLY A 73 9.96 6.60 3.38
N LYS A 74 9.32 6.97 4.50
CA LYS A 74 9.84 6.69 5.85
C LYS A 74 9.68 5.21 6.19
N GLY A 75 10.70 4.62 6.84
CA GLY A 75 10.76 3.19 7.17
C GLY A 75 9.53 2.65 7.89
N GLU A 76 8.99 3.38 8.88
CA GLU A 76 7.73 3.03 9.56
C GLU A 76 6.54 2.87 8.59
N MET A 77 6.39 3.81 7.65
CA MET A 77 5.31 3.76 6.65
C MET A 77 5.50 2.59 5.68
N ILE A 78 6.74 2.33 5.26
CA ILE A 78 7.09 1.17 4.43
C ILE A 78 6.74 -0.12 5.18
N LYS A 79 7.17 -0.26 6.44
CA LYS A 79 6.87 -1.42 7.30
C LYS A 79 5.37 -1.61 7.47
N THR A 80 4.61 -0.57 7.83
CA THR A 80 3.16 -0.65 8.00
C THR A 80 2.47 -1.12 6.72
N LEU A 81 2.76 -0.48 5.58
CA LEU A 81 2.09 -0.78 4.31
C LEU A 81 2.53 -2.15 3.76
N ALA A 82 3.81 -2.51 3.81
CA ALA A 82 4.29 -3.80 3.33
C ALA A 82 3.69 -4.98 4.11
N ASN A 83 3.54 -4.85 5.44
CA ASN A 83 2.86 -5.88 6.24
C ASN A 83 1.35 -5.90 5.98
N ALA A 84 0.71 -4.75 5.82
CA ALA A 84 -0.73 -4.69 5.55
C ALA A 84 -1.06 -5.27 4.15
N CYS A 85 -0.27 -4.96 3.13
CA CYS A 85 -0.33 -5.62 1.82
C CYS A 85 -0.19 -7.14 1.98
N HIS A 86 0.83 -7.61 2.70
CA HIS A 86 1.04 -9.04 2.91
C HIS A 86 -0.10 -9.73 3.68
N HIS A 87 -0.68 -9.06 4.67
CA HIS A 87 -1.81 -9.56 5.44
C HIS A 87 -3.09 -9.68 4.60
N HIS A 88 -3.34 -8.72 3.71
CA HIS A 88 -4.44 -8.79 2.73
C HIS A 88 -4.20 -9.81 1.60
N GLY A 89 -3.02 -10.42 1.57
CA GLY A 89 -2.69 -11.57 0.73
C GLY A 89 -1.25 -11.56 0.24
N ILE A 90 -0.65 -10.38 0.02
CA ILE A 90 0.49 -10.15 -0.90
C ILE A 90 1.78 -10.88 -0.53
N PRO A 91 2.18 -12.05 -1.11
CA PRO A 91 3.50 -12.60 -0.87
C PRO A 91 4.56 -11.59 -1.23
N LYS A 92 5.55 -11.58 -0.35
CA LYS A 92 6.67 -10.66 -0.27
C LYS A 92 7.43 -10.46 -1.60
N LYS A 93 7.29 -11.36 -2.58
CA LYS A 93 7.90 -11.24 -3.92
C LYS A 93 7.26 -10.15 -4.81
N ASN A 94 6.00 -9.79 -4.56
CA ASN A 94 5.22 -8.77 -5.29
C ASN A 94 5.17 -7.42 -4.53
N ILE A 95 5.92 -7.29 -3.44
CA ILE A 95 6.00 -6.07 -2.61
C ILE A 95 7.43 -5.57 -2.64
N HIS A 96 7.67 -4.51 -3.40
CA HIS A 96 8.97 -3.88 -3.56
C HIS A 96 9.03 -2.59 -2.74
N PHE A 97 10.14 -2.34 -2.07
CA PHE A 97 10.31 -1.12 -1.29
C PHE A 97 11.73 -0.58 -1.30
N GLU A 98 11.84 0.74 -1.26
CA GLU A 98 13.10 1.48 -1.27
C GLU A 98 13.35 2.15 0.08
N LEU A 99 14.49 1.84 0.70
CA LEU A 99 14.94 2.44 1.97
C LEU A 99 16.12 3.38 1.71
N PHE A 100 15.85 4.69 1.74
CA PHE A 100 16.87 5.74 1.56
C PHE A 100 17.50 6.23 2.87
N GLU A 101 16.92 5.86 4.02
CA GLU A 101 17.39 6.19 5.36
C GLU A 101 17.64 4.89 6.15
N ALA A 102 18.50 4.96 7.17
CA ALA A 102 18.70 3.83 8.08
C ALA A 102 17.40 3.52 8.84
N PHE A 103 17.00 2.25 8.84
CA PHE A 103 15.85 1.74 9.57
C PHE A 103 16.30 0.59 10.47
N ASN A 104 16.11 0.72 11.78
CA ASN A 104 16.72 -0.15 12.80
C ASN A 104 15.78 -1.29 13.25
N ASP A 105 14.94 -1.77 12.35
CA ASP A 105 13.91 -2.80 12.60
C ASP A 105 13.65 -3.58 11.30
N ASP A 106 13.15 -4.80 11.41
CA ASP A 106 12.84 -5.64 10.25
C ASP A 106 11.53 -5.19 9.59
N ILE A 107 11.50 -5.16 8.25
CA ILE A 107 10.27 -4.85 7.51
C ILE A 107 9.22 -5.95 7.71
N TYR A 108 9.59 -7.23 7.60
CA TYR A 108 8.70 -8.35 7.91
C TYR A 108 9.08 -8.99 9.24
N PRO A 109 8.11 -9.49 10.03
CA PRO A 109 8.40 -10.27 11.23
C PRO A 109 9.32 -11.45 10.93
N VAL A 110 10.37 -11.62 11.74
CA VAL A 110 11.30 -12.76 11.63
C VAL A 110 10.55 -14.06 11.93
N GLU A 111 10.43 -14.91 10.93
CA GLU A 111 9.81 -16.23 11.06
C GLU A 111 10.62 -17.12 12.00
N LYS A 112 10.06 -17.44 13.17
CA LYS A 112 10.71 -18.32 14.15
C LYS A 112 10.77 -19.75 13.59
N ASN A 113 11.95 -20.11 13.10
CA ASN A 113 12.21 -21.43 12.52
C ASN A 113 12.00 -22.54 13.57
N SER A 114 10.92 -23.32 13.43
CA SER A 114 10.42 -24.30 14.41
C SER A 114 11.22 -25.60 14.48
N ARG A 115 12.50 -25.59 14.08
CA ARG A 115 13.38 -26.77 14.04
C ARG A 115 13.94 -27.24 15.38
N SER A 116 13.69 -26.52 16.49
CA SER A 116 14.28 -26.81 17.80
C SER A 116 13.42 -27.69 18.73
N LEU A 117 12.32 -28.28 18.25
CA LEU A 117 11.44 -29.18 19.01
C LEU A 117 11.46 -30.60 18.43
N LYS A 118 12.66 -31.21 18.39
CA LYS A 118 12.87 -32.65 18.24
C LYS A 118 14.06 -33.10 19.11
N ILE A 119 13.78 -33.32 20.39
CA ILE A 119 14.55 -34.17 21.31
C ILE A 119 13.51 -34.97 22.10
#